data_AF-A0A7V8X804-F1
#
_entry.id   AF-A0A7V8X804-F1
#
_cell.length_a   1.000
_cell.length_b   1.000
_cell.length_c   1.000
_cell.angle_alpha   90.00
_cell.angle_beta   90.00
_cell.angle_gamma   90.00
#
_symmetry.space_group_name_H-M   'P 1'
#
loop_
_entity.id
_entity.type
_entity.pdbx_description
1 polymer ?
#
loop_
_entity_poly.entity_id
_entity_poly.type
_entity_poly.pdbx_seq_one_letter_code
_entity_poly.pdbx_strand_id
1 'polypeptide(L)'
;MTQRIKHALLPVLATMMVIAGMTAGVTASTNIQFPTWGGSGGDFVAGPLGLNPAASAGSAPVSIQVPDASVDAEVELNQIVDGVMLDPSGPYVVSWYEETGMLGELDNVVMSGHVDYWEVGPAVFYTVAQLGENAQIQVAGDDGSTYTYAVEWVQDYDVAELTPEAIRDIVGPTDYRALTLITCGGEFDTNSGEYLSRTIVRARLIDANVPAASADAAGAVSAPDTSALEGITGSPEDTEIVEALPVEAAASEATAQLAVGSIAS
;
A
#
# COMPACT_ATOMS: atom_id res chain seq x y z
N MET A 1 87.00 11.47 -10.16
CA MET A 1 87.55 10.21 -9.61
C MET A 1 86.40 9.22 -9.55
N THR A 2 86.50 8.21 -10.40
CA THR A 2 85.40 7.35 -10.85
C THR A 2 85.39 6.08 -10.02
N GLN A 3 84.28 5.71 -9.39
CA GLN A 3 84.10 4.32 -8.99
C GLN A 3 82.70 3.84 -9.27
N ARG A 4 82.58 3.35 -10.51
CA ARG A 4 81.59 2.37 -10.93
C ARG A 4 81.87 1.07 -10.16
N ILE A 5 80.91 0.57 -9.40
CA ILE A 5 80.88 -0.84 -9.02
C ILE A 5 79.82 -1.50 -9.90
N LYS A 6 80.33 -2.27 -10.87
CA LYS A 6 79.60 -3.27 -11.64
C LYS A 6 79.75 -4.62 -10.92
N HIS A 7 78.91 -5.57 -11.35
CA HIS A 7 78.90 -7.02 -11.10
C HIS A 7 78.03 -7.43 -9.88
N ALA A 8 77.12 -8.40 -9.97
CA ALA A 8 76.89 -9.41 -11.00
C ALA A 8 75.42 -9.89 -10.97
N LEU A 9 74.88 -10.18 -12.15
CA LEU A 9 73.78 -11.13 -12.33
C LEU A 9 74.25 -12.53 -11.89
N LEU A 10 73.41 -13.25 -11.14
CA LEU A 10 73.21 -14.68 -11.38
C LEU A 10 71.72 -15.04 -11.23
N PRO A 11 71.23 -16.01 -12.02
CA PRO A 11 69.80 -16.28 -12.22
C PRO A 11 69.29 -17.29 -11.19
N VAL A 12 68.10 -17.05 -10.62
CA VAL A 12 67.38 -18.11 -9.90
C VAL A 12 66.25 -18.61 -10.79
N LEU A 13 66.38 -19.89 -11.12
CA LEU A 13 65.45 -20.70 -11.88
C LEU A 13 64.02 -20.66 -11.31
N ALA A 14 63.10 -20.69 -12.27
CA ALA A 14 61.75 -21.19 -12.24
C ALA A 14 61.32 -22.05 -11.03
N THR A 15 60.28 -21.59 -10.35
CA THR A 15 59.21 -22.47 -9.89
C THR A 15 57.91 -21.95 -10.50
N MET A 16 57.49 -22.61 -11.56
CA MET A 16 56.18 -22.47 -12.20
C MET A 16 55.13 -23.04 -11.24
N MET A 17 54.43 -22.18 -10.49
CA MET A 17 53.25 -22.58 -9.72
C MET A 17 52.01 -22.26 -10.57
N VAL A 18 51.54 -23.26 -11.30
CA VAL A 18 50.20 -23.23 -11.92
C VAL A 18 49.20 -23.41 -10.79
N ILE A 19 48.63 -22.31 -10.30
CA ILE A 19 47.39 -22.34 -9.54
C ILE A 19 46.26 -22.16 -10.55
N ALA A 20 45.74 -23.28 -11.04
CA ALA A 20 44.41 -23.31 -11.64
C ALA A 20 43.38 -23.19 -10.50
N GLY A 21 43.15 -21.96 -10.06
CA GLY A 21 42.07 -21.61 -9.15
C GLY A 21 40.92 -21.05 -9.97
N MET A 22 39.93 -21.88 -10.25
CA MET A 22 38.59 -21.38 -10.54
C MET A 22 38.10 -20.64 -9.29
N THR A 23 38.13 -19.32 -9.31
CA THR A 23 37.32 -18.53 -8.39
C THR A 23 36.49 -17.61 -9.27
N ALA A 24 35.19 -17.90 -9.28
CA ALA A 24 34.14 -17.08 -9.84
C ALA A 24 34.43 -15.60 -9.57
N GLY A 25 34.19 -14.76 -10.57
CA GLY A 25 34.22 -13.32 -10.41
C GLY A 25 33.37 -12.95 -9.20
N VAL A 26 34.03 -12.52 -8.13
CA VAL A 26 33.39 -11.74 -7.09
C VAL A 26 33.15 -10.39 -7.74
N THR A 27 31.98 -10.24 -8.37
CA THR A 27 31.34 -8.93 -8.39
C THR A 27 31.26 -8.52 -6.93
N ALA A 28 32.17 -7.63 -6.53
CA ALA A 28 32.00 -6.83 -5.34
C ALA A 28 30.80 -5.93 -5.63
N SER A 29 29.59 -6.48 -5.49
CA SER A 29 28.43 -5.71 -5.15
C SER A 29 28.85 -4.98 -3.88
N THR A 30 29.03 -3.67 -3.96
CA THR A 30 28.91 -2.82 -2.78
C THR A 30 27.51 -3.09 -2.24
N ASN A 31 27.41 -4.07 -1.34
CA ASN A 31 26.23 -4.36 -0.55
C ASN A 31 26.00 -3.16 0.35
N ILE A 32 25.48 -2.08 -0.21
CA ILE A 32 24.67 -1.13 0.52
C ILE A 32 23.33 -1.84 0.62
N GLN A 33 23.16 -2.60 1.70
CA GLN A 33 21.85 -3.07 2.11
C GLN A 33 21.11 -1.84 2.62
N PHE A 34 20.23 -1.29 1.79
CA PHE A 34 19.16 -0.44 2.29
C PHE A 34 18.36 -1.26 3.32
N PRO A 35 17.97 -0.69 4.46
CA PRO A 35 17.17 -1.40 5.43
C PRO A 35 15.83 -1.74 4.80
N THR A 36 15.73 -2.99 4.36
CA THR A 36 14.46 -3.66 4.24
C THR A 36 13.88 -3.70 5.64
N TRP A 37 12.68 -3.16 5.80
CA TRP A 37 11.98 -3.11 7.07
C TRP A 37 11.91 -4.56 7.63
N GLY A 38 12.41 -4.78 8.85
CA GLY A 38 12.36 -6.09 9.51
C GLY A 38 13.70 -6.77 9.81
N GLY A 39 14.22 -6.52 11.02
CA GLY A 39 15.17 -7.38 11.73
C GLY A 39 15.35 -6.84 13.14
N SER A 40 15.23 -7.58 14.25
CA SER A 40 15.17 -9.02 14.47
C SER A 40 14.58 -9.25 15.87
N GLY A 41 13.60 -10.15 16.02
CA GLY A 41 13.28 -10.75 17.31
C GLY A 41 11.80 -10.87 17.66
N GLY A 42 11.22 -12.03 17.37
CA GLY A 42 9.97 -12.50 17.96
C GLY A 42 9.02 -13.06 16.92
N ASP A 43 9.08 -14.38 16.72
CA ASP A 43 8.25 -15.22 15.83
C ASP A 43 6.89 -14.60 15.41
N PHE A 44 6.80 -14.15 14.16
CA PHE A 44 5.53 -13.81 13.53
C PHE A 44 4.95 -15.04 12.82
N VAL A 45 3.73 -15.42 13.18
CA VAL A 45 2.97 -16.48 12.52
C VAL A 45 2.29 -15.89 11.28
N ALA A 46 2.51 -16.50 10.12
CA ALA A 46 1.79 -16.13 8.89
C ALA A 46 0.27 -16.35 9.08
N GLY A 47 -0.50 -15.26 8.99
CA GLY A 47 -1.96 -15.25 9.06
C GLY A 47 -2.52 -13.95 8.46
N PRO A 48 -3.76 -13.96 7.92
CA PRO A 48 -4.29 -12.83 7.16
C PRO A 48 -4.56 -11.65 8.08
N LEU A 49 -4.02 -10.47 7.73
CA LEU A 49 -4.30 -9.18 8.38
C LEU A 49 -5.76 -8.69 8.22
N GLY A 50 -6.68 -9.57 7.81
CA GLY A 50 -8.05 -9.20 7.47
C GLY A 50 -8.18 -8.33 6.21
N LEU A 51 -7.11 -8.20 5.42
CA LEU A 51 -7.01 -7.36 4.22
C LEU A 51 -7.55 -8.03 2.95
N ASN A 52 -8.42 -9.04 3.06
CA ASN A 52 -8.93 -9.70 1.86
C ASN A 52 -10.12 -8.91 1.31
N PRO A 53 -10.00 -8.22 0.16
CA PRO A 53 -11.14 -7.53 -0.44
C PRO A 53 -12.21 -8.57 -0.82
N ALA A 54 -13.47 -8.24 -0.54
CA ALA A 54 -14.59 -8.90 -1.20
C ALA A 54 -14.47 -8.69 -2.72
N ALA A 55 -15.03 -9.59 -3.54
CA ALA A 55 -15.01 -9.45 -5.00
C ALA A 55 -15.39 -8.02 -5.41
N SER A 56 -14.39 -7.29 -5.92
CA SER A 56 -14.37 -5.83 -5.98
C SER A 56 -14.98 -5.33 -7.29
N ALA A 57 -15.74 -4.24 -7.19
CA ALA A 57 -16.19 -3.44 -8.34
C ALA A 57 -15.26 -2.24 -8.61
N GLY A 58 -14.11 -2.18 -7.94
CA GLY A 58 -13.11 -1.14 -8.09
C GLY A 58 -12.21 -1.38 -9.31
N SER A 59 -11.38 -0.40 -9.61
CA SER A 59 -10.41 -0.46 -10.72
C SER A 59 -8.98 -0.34 -10.21
N ALA A 60 -8.06 -1.09 -10.84
CA ALA A 60 -6.64 -1.02 -10.53
C ALA A 60 -6.05 0.29 -11.10
N PRO A 61 -5.30 1.07 -10.32
CA PRO A 61 -4.61 2.26 -10.82
C PRO A 61 -3.59 1.91 -11.90
N VAL A 62 -3.56 2.71 -12.97
CA VAL A 62 -2.58 2.56 -14.07
C VAL A 62 -1.78 3.83 -14.36
N SER A 63 -2.29 5.01 -13.97
CA SER A 63 -1.55 6.26 -14.08
C SER A 63 -2.04 7.29 -13.08
N ILE A 64 -1.17 8.24 -12.74
CA ILE A 64 -1.45 9.33 -11.81
C ILE A 64 -0.96 10.66 -12.40
N GLN A 65 -1.78 11.70 -12.22
CA GLN A 65 -1.47 13.07 -12.58
C GLN A 65 -1.74 13.99 -11.40
N VAL A 66 -0.75 14.83 -11.06
CA VAL A 66 -0.85 15.86 -10.02
C VAL A 66 -0.28 17.15 -10.59
N PRO A 67 -1.11 17.99 -11.23
CA PRO A 67 -0.63 19.17 -11.94
C PRO A 67 0.16 20.14 -11.05
N ASP A 68 -0.32 20.38 -9.82
CA ASP A 68 0.31 21.31 -8.87
C ASP A 68 1.68 20.82 -8.35
N ALA A 69 1.96 19.53 -8.49
CA ALA A 69 3.26 18.93 -8.17
C ALA A 69 4.04 18.49 -9.42
N SER A 70 3.59 18.81 -10.65
CA SER A 70 4.23 18.38 -11.91
C SER A 70 4.43 16.86 -12.03
N VAL A 71 3.49 16.08 -11.47
CA VAL A 71 3.50 14.61 -11.57
C VAL A 71 2.64 14.18 -12.76
N ASP A 72 3.21 13.35 -13.62
CA ASP A 72 2.54 12.60 -14.68
C ASP A 72 3.31 11.28 -14.84
N ALA A 73 2.77 10.18 -14.32
CA ALA A 73 3.50 8.93 -14.17
C ALA A 73 2.61 7.69 -14.34
N GLU A 74 3.23 6.61 -14.80
CA GLU A 74 2.65 5.27 -14.77
C GLU A 74 2.58 4.77 -13.32
N VAL A 75 1.53 4.00 -13.03
CA VAL A 75 1.38 3.30 -11.75
C VAL A 75 1.64 1.81 -11.96
N GLU A 76 2.59 1.26 -11.22
CA GLU A 76 2.87 -0.17 -11.18
C GLU A 76 2.19 -0.85 -9.99
N LEU A 77 1.88 -2.14 -10.13
CA LEU A 77 1.46 -2.97 -9.01
C LEU A 77 2.67 -3.39 -8.17
N ASN A 78 2.55 -3.28 -6.85
CA ASN A 78 3.55 -3.67 -5.87
C ASN A 78 2.89 -4.32 -4.63
N GLN A 79 3.69 -4.75 -3.67
CA GLN A 79 3.24 -5.55 -2.52
C GLN A 79 3.71 -5.01 -1.17
N ILE A 80 2.96 -5.37 -0.13
CA ILE A 80 3.32 -5.20 1.28
C ILE A 80 3.69 -6.57 1.86
N VAL A 81 4.99 -6.85 1.97
CA VAL A 81 5.51 -8.13 2.45
C VAL A 81 5.93 -8.00 3.90
N ASP A 82 5.40 -8.81 4.80
CA ASP A 82 5.74 -8.77 6.23
C ASP A 82 5.56 -7.37 6.89
N GLY A 83 4.56 -6.62 6.41
CA GLY A 83 4.28 -5.25 6.87
C GLY A 83 5.15 -4.17 6.21
N VAL A 84 5.89 -4.53 5.17
CA VAL A 84 6.86 -3.68 4.47
C VAL A 84 6.37 -3.35 3.08
N MET A 85 6.12 -2.07 2.82
CA MET A 85 5.91 -1.56 1.47
C MET A 85 7.21 -1.69 0.66
N LEU A 86 7.18 -2.48 -0.41
CA LEU A 86 8.31 -2.54 -1.34
C LEU A 86 8.48 -1.21 -2.09
N ASP A 87 9.73 -0.88 -2.41
CA ASP A 87 10.07 0.38 -3.08
C ASP A 87 9.61 0.39 -4.55
N PRO A 88 9.27 1.58 -5.10
CA PRO A 88 9.04 1.73 -6.53
C PRO A 88 10.26 1.33 -7.37
N SER A 89 9.99 0.69 -8.51
CA SER A 89 11.02 0.08 -9.36
C SER A 89 11.97 1.09 -10.01
N GLY A 90 11.59 2.36 -10.09
CA GLY A 90 12.40 3.40 -10.72
C GLY A 90 12.02 4.83 -10.33
N PRO A 91 12.83 5.82 -10.74
CA PRO A 91 12.72 7.21 -10.29
C PRO A 91 11.42 7.92 -10.73
N TYR A 92 10.79 7.45 -11.80
CA TYR A 92 9.65 8.13 -12.43
C TYR A 92 8.39 7.25 -12.48
N VAL A 93 8.31 6.25 -11.61
CA VAL A 93 7.18 5.31 -11.49
C VAL A 93 6.57 5.44 -10.09
N VAL A 94 5.26 5.30 -10.00
CA VAL A 94 4.52 5.24 -8.73
C VAL A 94 4.09 3.81 -8.47
N SER A 95 4.26 3.29 -7.27
CA SER A 95 3.73 1.98 -6.89
C SER A 95 2.36 2.13 -6.23
N TRP A 96 1.41 1.26 -6.58
CA TRP A 96 0.20 0.97 -5.81
C TRP A 96 0.31 -0.43 -5.18
N TYR A 97 -0.25 -0.61 -3.99
CA TYR A 97 -0.12 -1.83 -3.21
C TYR A 97 -1.42 -2.65 -3.20
N GLU A 98 -1.37 -3.93 -3.62
CA GLU A 98 -2.57 -4.79 -3.73
C GLU A 98 -3.28 -5.06 -2.41
N GLU A 99 -2.59 -4.91 -1.28
CA GLU A 99 -3.16 -5.09 0.06
C GLU A 99 -3.97 -3.86 0.52
N THR A 100 -4.05 -2.83 -0.32
CA THR A 100 -4.78 -1.57 -0.06
C THR A 100 -5.96 -1.42 -1.01
N GLY A 101 -6.76 -0.37 -0.83
CA GLY A 101 -8.01 -0.20 -1.57
C GLY A 101 -7.82 -0.10 -3.09
N MET A 102 -8.85 -0.53 -3.84
CA MET A 102 -8.98 -0.24 -5.27
C MET A 102 -9.66 1.11 -5.50
N LEU A 103 -9.51 1.67 -6.71
CA LEU A 103 -10.18 2.92 -7.06
C LEU A 103 -11.69 2.76 -7.02
N GLY A 104 -12.39 3.75 -6.47
CA GLY A 104 -13.84 3.79 -6.37
C GLY A 104 -14.44 3.03 -5.18
N GLU A 105 -13.63 2.32 -4.40
CA GLU A 105 -14.09 1.64 -3.18
C GLU A 105 -14.11 2.57 -1.96
N LEU A 106 -14.95 2.24 -0.98
CA LEU A 106 -14.92 2.86 0.35
C LEU A 106 -13.75 2.29 1.14
N ASP A 107 -12.55 2.67 0.69
CA ASP A 107 -11.29 2.20 1.22
C ASP A 107 -10.19 3.25 0.93
N ASN A 108 -8.97 2.95 1.32
CA ASN A 108 -7.79 3.78 1.15
C ASN A 108 -6.85 3.19 0.10
N VAL A 109 -6.76 3.85 -1.04
CA VAL A 109 -5.77 3.54 -2.07
C VAL A 109 -4.43 4.11 -1.62
N VAL A 110 -3.41 3.29 -1.48
CA VAL A 110 -2.08 3.75 -1.05
C VAL A 110 -1.10 3.67 -2.19
N MET A 111 -0.36 4.76 -2.40
CA MET A 111 0.65 4.86 -3.44
C MET A 111 1.95 5.43 -2.89
N SER A 112 3.08 4.95 -3.41
CA SER A 112 4.40 5.47 -3.07
C SER A 112 5.19 5.90 -4.30
N GLY A 113 6.10 6.84 -4.09
CA GLY A 113 6.99 7.35 -5.13
C GLY A 113 8.26 7.91 -4.50
N HIS A 114 9.36 7.82 -5.25
CA HIS A 114 10.65 8.35 -4.81
C HIS A 114 10.62 9.90 -4.75
N VAL A 115 11.25 10.47 -3.72
CA VAL A 115 11.46 11.92 -3.62
C VAL A 115 12.64 12.34 -4.51
N ASP A 116 13.72 11.59 -4.44
CA ASP A 116 14.87 11.68 -5.33
C ASP A 116 15.43 10.28 -5.61
N TYR A 117 16.42 10.21 -6.49
CA TYR A 117 17.02 8.95 -6.89
C TYR A 117 18.51 9.13 -7.18
N TRP A 118 19.32 8.18 -6.74
CA TRP A 118 20.78 8.23 -6.91
C TRP A 118 21.16 8.42 -8.39
N GLU A 119 22.11 9.31 -8.66
CA GLU A 119 22.57 9.70 -10.01
C GLU A 119 21.53 10.38 -10.94
N VAL A 120 20.26 10.45 -10.53
CA VAL A 120 19.16 11.06 -11.30
C VAL A 120 18.76 12.41 -10.71
N GLY A 121 18.75 12.53 -9.39
CA GLY A 121 18.26 13.72 -8.68
C GLY A 121 16.75 13.65 -8.43
N PRO A 122 16.00 14.76 -8.54
CA PRO A 122 14.56 14.81 -8.31
C PRO A 122 13.78 13.70 -9.03
N ALA A 123 12.93 13.00 -8.28
CA ALA A 123 12.13 11.88 -8.73
C ALA A 123 10.62 12.23 -8.77
N VAL A 124 9.76 11.25 -9.04
CA VAL A 124 8.33 11.44 -9.31
C VAL A 124 7.59 12.24 -8.25
N PHE A 125 7.93 12.07 -6.96
CA PHE A 125 7.26 12.74 -5.85
C PHE A 125 8.08 13.87 -5.23
N TYR A 126 9.10 14.38 -5.92
CA TYR A 126 9.98 15.44 -5.40
C TYR A 126 9.23 16.67 -4.83
N THR A 127 8.10 17.02 -5.43
CA THR A 127 7.32 18.24 -5.15
C THR A 127 6.00 18.00 -4.43
N VAL A 128 5.63 16.76 -4.11
CA VAL A 128 4.30 16.48 -3.50
C VAL A 128 4.16 17.06 -2.09
N ALA A 129 5.27 17.26 -1.38
CA ALA A 129 5.29 17.93 -0.07
C ALA A 129 4.81 19.39 -0.13
N GLN A 130 4.76 19.99 -1.32
CA GLN A 130 4.34 21.38 -1.53
C GLN A 130 2.85 21.51 -1.88
N LEU A 131 2.12 20.38 -1.97
CA LEU A 131 0.70 20.40 -2.27
C LEU A 131 -0.07 21.14 -1.17
N GLY A 132 -1.00 21.99 -1.60
CA GLY A 132 -1.94 22.65 -0.72
C GLY A 132 -3.23 21.84 -0.56
N GLU A 133 -4.01 22.19 0.46
CA GLU A 133 -5.39 21.73 0.59
C GLU A 133 -6.18 22.02 -0.69
N ASN A 134 -7.01 21.08 -1.12
CA ASN A 134 -7.80 21.09 -2.35
C ASN A 134 -7.00 20.97 -3.66
N ALA A 135 -5.68 20.79 -3.62
CA ALA A 135 -4.92 20.42 -4.81
C ALA A 135 -5.48 19.11 -5.40
N GLN A 136 -5.56 19.03 -6.72
CA GLN A 136 -6.20 17.90 -7.40
C GLN A 136 -5.20 16.82 -7.75
N ILE A 137 -5.59 15.58 -7.48
CA ILE A 137 -4.88 14.37 -7.88
C ILE A 137 -5.84 13.55 -8.74
N GLN A 138 -5.45 13.26 -9.97
CA GLN A 138 -6.22 12.43 -10.89
C GLN A 138 -5.55 11.07 -11.02
N VAL A 139 -6.31 10.00 -10.85
CA VAL A 139 -5.84 8.62 -11.02
C VAL A 139 -6.72 7.93 -12.05
N ALA A 140 -6.09 7.38 -13.09
CA ALA A 140 -6.79 6.58 -14.08
C ALA A 140 -6.78 5.10 -13.68
N GLY A 141 -7.92 4.46 -13.88
CA GLY A 141 -8.11 3.03 -13.69
C GLY A 141 -7.87 2.21 -14.96
N ASP A 142 -7.58 0.92 -14.79
CA ASP A 142 -7.44 -0.07 -15.86
C ASP A 142 -8.73 -0.31 -16.67
N ASP A 143 -9.88 0.05 -16.13
CA ASP A 143 -11.19 0.00 -16.79
C ASP A 143 -11.50 1.25 -17.63
N GLY A 144 -10.56 2.20 -17.69
CA GLY A 144 -10.70 3.48 -18.38
C GLY A 144 -11.45 4.55 -17.59
N SER A 145 -11.76 4.29 -16.32
CA SER A 145 -12.28 5.31 -15.40
C SER A 145 -11.20 6.30 -14.97
N THR A 146 -11.64 7.46 -14.48
CA THR A 146 -10.76 8.48 -13.90
C THR A 146 -11.37 9.00 -12.61
N TYR A 147 -10.58 8.96 -11.54
CA TYR A 147 -10.96 9.40 -10.20
C TYR A 147 -10.18 10.65 -9.84
N THR A 148 -10.90 11.71 -9.48
CA THR A 148 -10.31 12.97 -9.03
C THR A 148 -10.45 13.09 -7.52
N TYR A 149 -9.31 13.22 -6.85
CA TYR A 149 -9.19 13.43 -5.42
C TYR A 149 -8.76 14.86 -5.12
N ALA A 150 -9.22 15.40 -4.00
CA ALA A 150 -8.78 16.66 -3.44
C ALA A 150 -7.94 16.40 -2.20
N VAL A 151 -6.74 17.00 -2.12
CA VAL A 151 -5.88 16.92 -0.93
C VAL A 151 -6.60 17.49 0.28
N GLU A 152 -6.68 16.70 1.35
CA GLU A 152 -7.18 17.13 2.66
C GLU A 152 -6.03 17.69 3.51
N TRP A 153 -4.89 17.02 3.50
CA TRP A 153 -3.71 17.44 4.26
C TRP A 153 -2.42 16.83 3.72
N VAL A 154 -1.31 17.50 4.06
CA VAL A 154 0.06 17.02 3.88
C VAL A 154 0.75 17.09 5.24
N GLN A 155 1.37 16.00 5.66
CA GLN A 155 2.07 15.94 6.95
C GLN A 155 3.33 15.10 6.85
N ASP A 156 4.38 15.56 7.52
CA ASP A 156 5.60 14.79 7.74
C ASP A 156 5.51 13.97 9.03
N TYR A 157 5.94 12.72 8.96
CA TYR A 157 6.07 11.82 10.10
C TYR A 157 7.52 11.40 10.23
N ASP A 158 8.11 11.63 11.40
CA ASP A 158 9.45 11.12 11.68
C ASP A 158 9.43 9.60 11.73
N VAL A 159 10.43 8.97 11.12
CA VAL A 159 10.56 7.50 11.08
C VAL A 159 10.60 6.90 12.49
N ALA A 160 11.16 7.64 13.45
CA ALA A 160 11.18 7.25 14.86
C ALA A 160 9.81 7.27 15.55
N GLU A 161 8.83 7.99 14.99
CA GLU A 161 7.49 8.16 15.55
C GLU A 161 6.43 7.29 14.85
N LEU A 162 6.80 6.59 13.77
CA LEU A 162 5.92 5.67 13.05
C LEU A 162 5.69 4.37 13.84
N THR A 163 4.79 4.41 14.82
CA THR A 163 4.32 3.22 15.53
C THR A 163 3.41 2.36 14.64
N PRO A 164 3.19 1.07 14.96
CA PRO A 164 2.23 0.23 14.22
C PRO A 164 0.83 0.82 14.13
N GLU A 165 0.38 1.50 15.18
CA GLU A 165 -0.92 2.19 15.20
C GLU A 165 -0.94 3.38 14.24
N ALA A 166 0.10 4.23 14.26
CA ALA A 166 0.22 5.35 13.34
C ALA A 166 0.27 4.88 11.88
N ILE A 167 1.03 3.81 11.61
CA ILE A 167 1.08 3.20 10.28
C ILE A 167 -0.31 2.72 9.86
N ARG A 168 -1.02 2.01 10.75
CA ARG A 168 -2.38 1.54 10.46
C ARG A 168 -3.35 2.70 10.18
N ASP A 169 -3.21 3.83 10.87
CA ASP A 169 -4.03 5.01 10.61
C ASP A 169 -3.67 5.69 9.26
N ILE A 170 -2.42 5.56 8.80
CA ILE A 170 -1.95 6.08 7.50
C ILE A 170 -2.38 5.17 6.35
N VAL A 171 -2.07 3.87 6.40
CA VAL A 171 -2.25 2.96 5.25
C VAL A 171 -3.52 2.10 5.33
N GLY A 172 -4.15 2.03 6.50
CA GLY A 172 -5.33 1.20 6.72
C GLY A 172 -6.59 1.73 6.04
N PRO A 173 -7.68 0.93 6.11
CA PRO A 173 -8.93 1.24 5.44
C PRO A 173 -9.62 2.46 6.04
N THR A 174 -10.34 3.18 5.19
CA THR A 174 -11.12 4.37 5.55
C THR A 174 -12.62 4.14 5.32
N ASP A 175 -13.47 4.86 6.04
CA ASP A 175 -14.93 4.86 5.83
C ASP A 175 -15.40 5.76 4.67
N TYR A 176 -14.44 6.34 3.94
CA TYR A 176 -14.61 7.10 2.72
C TYR A 176 -13.58 6.66 1.68
N ARG A 177 -13.75 7.13 0.44
CA ARG A 177 -12.83 6.85 -0.67
C ARG A 177 -11.60 7.74 -0.55
N ALA A 178 -10.54 7.21 0.04
CA ALA A 178 -9.31 7.93 0.31
C ALA A 178 -8.22 7.55 -0.69
N LEU A 179 -7.29 8.48 -0.88
CA LEU A 179 -6.00 8.26 -1.53
C LEU A 179 -4.91 8.75 -0.59
N THR A 180 -3.88 7.92 -0.39
CA THR A 180 -2.69 8.27 0.39
C THR A 180 -1.46 8.18 -0.47
N LEU A 181 -0.74 9.30 -0.65
CA LEU A 181 0.58 9.31 -1.29
C LEU A 181 1.66 9.34 -0.22
N ILE A 182 2.70 8.52 -0.40
CA ILE A 182 3.81 8.38 0.54
C ILE A 182 5.13 8.60 -0.20
N THR A 183 5.99 9.45 0.37
CA THR A 183 7.36 9.61 -0.12
C THR A 183 8.34 9.82 1.02
N CYS A 184 9.63 9.67 0.73
CA CYS A 184 10.70 10.02 1.65
C CYS A 184 10.70 11.55 1.90
N GLY A 185 10.89 11.96 3.15
CA GLY A 185 10.85 13.36 3.55
C GLY A 185 11.85 13.69 4.66
N GLY A 186 11.88 14.95 5.08
CA GLY A 186 12.80 15.42 6.11
C GLY A 186 14.27 15.46 5.67
N GLU A 187 15.17 15.52 6.65
CA GLU A 187 16.62 15.54 6.38
C GLU A 187 17.13 14.15 5.96
N PHE A 188 18.08 14.12 5.03
CA PHE A 188 18.80 12.91 4.65
C PHE A 188 19.99 12.69 5.59
N ASP A 189 19.96 11.63 6.39
CA ASP A 189 21.09 11.22 7.22
C ASP A 189 22.11 10.46 6.37
N THR A 190 23.22 11.12 6.06
CA THR A 190 24.33 10.54 5.29
C THR A 190 25.03 9.37 5.98
N ASN A 191 24.84 9.16 7.29
CA ASN A 191 25.45 8.04 8.01
C ASN A 191 24.67 6.74 7.82
N SER A 192 23.33 6.81 7.92
CA SER A 192 22.45 5.68 7.66
C SER A 192 22.13 5.49 6.18
N GLY A 193 22.23 6.57 5.39
CA GLY A 193 21.81 6.58 3.99
C GLY A 193 20.29 6.70 3.83
N GLU A 194 19.61 7.32 4.80
CA GLU A 194 18.15 7.32 4.87
C GLU A 194 17.56 8.70 5.12
N TYR A 195 16.31 8.87 4.69
CA TYR A 195 15.47 9.99 5.06
C TYR A 195 14.85 9.78 6.44
N LEU A 196 14.96 10.81 7.29
CA LEU A 196 14.51 10.76 8.68
C LEU A 196 12.99 10.88 8.84
N SER A 197 12.27 11.27 7.79
CA SER A 197 10.81 11.41 7.82
C SER A 197 10.15 10.80 6.58
N ARG A 198 8.82 10.70 6.63
CA ARG A 198 7.96 10.37 5.49
C ARG A 198 6.94 11.47 5.31
N THR A 199 6.84 11.99 4.10
CA THR A 199 5.78 12.92 3.74
C THR A 199 4.56 12.13 3.29
N ILE A 200 3.44 12.39 3.95
CA ILE A 200 2.16 11.73 3.71
C ILE A 200 1.17 12.77 3.19
N VAL A 201 0.58 12.50 2.03
CA VAL A 201 -0.52 13.30 1.47
C VAL A 201 -1.80 12.48 1.56
N ARG A 202 -2.80 12.99 2.27
CA ARG A 202 -4.15 12.41 2.29
C ARG A 202 -5.05 13.20 1.37
N ALA A 203 -5.82 12.50 0.56
CA ALA A 203 -6.82 13.08 -0.32
C ALA A 203 -8.14 12.30 -0.27
N ARG A 204 -9.23 13.01 -0.54
CA ARG A 204 -10.59 12.45 -0.60
C ARG A 204 -11.12 12.53 -2.02
N LEU A 205 -11.82 11.50 -2.47
CA LEU A 205 -12.48 11.51 -3.77
C LEU A 205 -13.53 12.63 -3.84
N ILE A 206 -13.47 13.44 -4.90
CA ILE A 206 -14.44 14.51 -5.18
C ILE A 206 -15.23 14.29 -6.47
N ASP A 207 -14.68 13.53 -7.42
CA ASP A 207 -15.35 13.21 -8.69
C ASP A 207 -14.86 11.86 -9.25
N ALA A 208 -15.73 11.16 -9.95
CA ALA A 208 -15.40 9.93 -10.64
C ALA A 208 -16.09 9.88 -12.01
N ASN A 209 -15.29 9.79 -13.06
CA ASN A 209 -15.75 9.54 -14.41
C ASN A 209 -15.57 8.07 -14.73
N VAL A 210 -16.66 7.31 -14.71
CA VAL A 210 -16.68 5.87 -14.99
C VAL A 210 -17.37 5.67 -16.35
N PRO A 211 -16.69 5.09 -17.35
CA PRO A 211 -17.29 4.83 -18.66
C PRO A 211 -18.58 4.02 -18.54
N ALA A 212 -19.58 4.35 -19.38
CA ALA A 212 -20.90 3.70 -19.33
C ALA A 212 -20.84 2.16 -19.50
N ALA A 213 -19.78 1.63 -20.13
CA ALA A 213 -19.58 0.19 -20.28
C ALA A 213 -19.15 -0.54 -18.99
N SER A 214 -18.54 0.15 -18.02
CA SER A 214 -18.19 -0.43 -16.70
C SER A 214 -19.27 -0.21 -15.64
N ALA A 215 -20.18 0.74 -15.83
CA ALA A 215 -21.32 0.97 -14.93
C ALA A 215 -22.35 -0.18 -14.91
N ASP A 216 -22.52 -0.90 -16.03
CA ASP A 216 -23.46 -2.02 -16.14
C ASP A 216 -23.01 -3.28 -15.35
N ALA A 217 -21.73 -3.34 -14.91
CA ALA A 217 -21.24 -4.44 -14.06
C ALA A 217 -21.51 -4.22 -12.56
N ALA A 218 -21.66 -2.97 -12.11
CA ALA A 218 -21.92 -2.61 -10.72
C ALA A 218 -23.43 -2.51 -10.37
N GLY A 219 -24.31 -2.53 -11.38
CA GLY A 219 -25.74 -2.26 -11.25
C GLY A 219 -26.67 -3.48 -11.05
N ALA A 220 -26.16 -4.70 -10.89
CA ALA A 220 -27.00 -5.89 -10.75
C ALA A 220 -27.38 -6.21 -9.29
N VAL A 221 -28.00 -5.24 -8.59
CA VAL A 221 -28.93 -5.55 -7.50
C VAL A 221 -30.29 -4.98 -7.86
N SER A 222 -30.93 -5.62 -8.84
CA SER A 222 -32.34 -5.38 -9.12
C SER A 222 -33.16 -5.73 -7.89
N ALA A 223 -33.92 -4.75 -7.40
CA ALA A 223 -34.96 -4.94 -6.39
C ALA A 223 -35.86 -6.13 -6.75
N PRO A 224 -36.44 -6.85 -5.77
CA PRO A 224 -37.42 -7.88 -6.08
C PRO A 224 -38.61 -7.25 -6.79
N ASP A 225 -38.89 -7.77 -7.98
CA ASP A 225 -40.06 -7.45 -8.78
C ASP A 225 -41.33 -7.73 -7.96
N THR A 226 -42.06 -6.68 -7.58
CA THR A 226 -43.34 -6.77 -6.86
C THR A 226 -44.54 -6.89 -7.78
N SER A 227 -44.35 -7.18 -9.07
CA SER A 227 -45.45 -7.18 -10.06
C SER A 227 -46.25 -8.48 -10.15
N ALA A 228 -46.08 -9.43 -9.23
CA ALA A 228 -46.77 -10.72 -9.28
C ALA A 228 -47.76 -10.94 -8.13
N LEU A 229 -48.72 -10.02 -7.90
CA LEU A 229 -49.85 -10.26 -6.98
C LEU A 229 -51.22 -9.74 -7.45
N GLU A 230 -51.39 -9.38 -8.73
CA GLU A 230 -52.73 -9.10 -9.28
C GLU A 230 -53.24 -10.26 -10.13
N GLY A 231 -54.01 -11.16 -9.51
CA GLY A 231 -54.81 -12.13 -10.29
C GLY A 231 -55.13 -13.44 -9.61
N ILE A 232 -55.87 -13.43 -8.50
CA ILE A 232 -56.63 -14.62 -8.08
C ILE A 232 -58.01 -14.18 -7.59
N THR A 233 -58.95 -14.05 -8.52
CA THR A 233 -60.39 -14.06 -8.23
C THR A 233 -60.84 -15.51 -8.11
N GLY A 234 -61.19 -15.97 -6.91
CA GLY A 234 -61.74 -17.31 -6.66
C GLY A 234 -62.70 -17.27 -5.47
N SER A 235 -63.95 -17.65 -5.73
CA SER A 235 -65.13 -17.65 -4.84
C SER A 235 -64.96 -18.51 -3.57
N PRO A 236 -65.71 -18.27 -2.47
CA PRO A 236 -65.51 -18.92 -1.19
C PRO A 236 -66.46 -20.10 -0.99
N GLU A 237 -65.96 -21.32 -0.80
CA GLU A 237 -66.69 -22.38 -0.07
C GLU A 237 -65.71 -23.28 0.71
N ASP A 238 -66.07 -23.48 1.97
CA ASP A 238 -65.78 -24.63 2.84
C ASP A 238 -64.43 -24.84 3.54
N THR A 239 -64.52 -24.77 4.88
CA THR A 239 -63.84 -25.62 5.91
C THR A 239 -62.35 -25.28 6.16
N GLU A 240 -61.80 -25.13 7.36
CA GLU A 240 -62.11 -25.60 8.72
C GLU A 240 -61.38 -24.66 9.71
N ILE A 241 -61.94 -24.45 10.90
CA ILE A 241 -61.30 -23.70 11.99
C ILE A 241 -60.32 -24.65 12.67
N VAL A 242 -59.02 -24.30 12.69
CA VAL A 242 -58.03 -24.95 13.56
C VAL A 242 -57.39 -23.91 14.47
N GLU A 243 -57.41 -24.25 15.75
CA GLU A 243 -57.13 -23.42 16.92
C GLU A 243 -55.75 -22.77 16.93
N ALA A 244 -55.71 -21.54 17.43
CA ALA A 244 -54.51 -20.79 17.75
C ALA A 244 -53.84 -21.35 19.01
N LEU A 245 -52.52 -21.58 18.94
CA LEU A 245 -51.64 -21.68 20.09
C LEU A 245 -50.72 -20.44 20.13
N PRO A 246 -50.48 -19.83 21.30
CA PRO A 246 -49.67 -18.61 21.41
C PRO A 246 -48.17 -18.93 21.35
N VAL A 247 -47.42 -18.10 20.61
CA VAL A 247 -45.95 -18.08 20.67
C VAL A 247 -45.52 -17.18 21.83
N GLU A 248 -44.98 -17.78 22.88
CA GLU A 248 -44.29 -17.07 23.96
C GLU A 248 -42.99 -16.44 23.46
N ALA A 249 -42.78 -15.18 23.85
CA ALA A 249 -41.56 -14.44 23.67
C ALA A 249 -40.48 -14.94 24.65
N ALA A 250 -39.30 -15.28 24.12
CA ALA A 250 -38.11 -15.53 24.92
C ALA A 250 -37.07 -14.43 24.65
N ALA A 251 -36.93 -13.52 25.61
CA ALA A 251 -35.77 -12.65 25.74
C ALA A 251 -34.60 -13.46 26.32
N SER A 252 -33.40 -13.32 25.74
CA SER A 252 -32.16 -13.90 26.25
C SER A 252 -31.37 -12.81 26.98
N GLU A 253 -31.29 -12.93 28.31
CA GLU A 253 -30.33 -12.19 29.15
C GLU A 253 -28.98 -12.92 29.13
N ALA A 254 -27.91 -12.21 28.75
CA ALA A 254 -26.54 -12.69 28.87
C ALA A 254 -25.86 -12.05 30.09
N THR A 255 -25.65 -12.88 31.11
CA THR A 255 -24.93 -12.59 32.36
C THR A 255 -23.44 -12.35 32.11
N ALA A 256 -22.94 -11.17 32.49
CA ALA A 256 -21.51 -10.87 32.57
C ALA A 256 -21.00 -11.10 34.01
N GLN A 257 -20.03 -12.00 34.15
CA GLN A 257 -19.32 -12.26 35.40
C GLN A 257 -18.07 -11.37 35.48
N LEU A 258 -18.12 -10.34 36.33
CA LEU A 258 -16.98 -9.49 36.70
C LEU A 258 -16.25 -10.12 37.90
N ALA A 259 -14.98 -10.48 37.70
CA ALA A 259 -14.03 -10.75 38.77
C ALA A 259 -13.04 -9.57 38.84
N VAL A 260 -13.08 -8.82 39.94
CA VAL A 260 -12.01 -7.88 40.31
C VAL A 260 -11.48 -8.30 41.67
N GLY A 261 -10.24 -8.79 41.66
CA GLY A 261 -9.44 -9.02 42.85
C GLY A 261 -8.92 -7.69 43.40
N SER A 262 -9.18 -7.46 44.68
CA SER A 262 -8.64 -6.36 45.48
C SER A 262 -7.22 -6.70 45.93
N ILE A 263 -6.26 -5.81 45.66
CA ILE A 263 -4.95 -5.78 46.32
C ILE A 263 -4.92 -4.58 47.26
N ALA A 264 -4.89 -4.84 48.57
CA ALA A 264 -4.49 -3.85 49.56
C ALA A 264 -3.92 -4.54 50.81
N SER A 265 -2.72 -4.09 51.17
CA SER A 265 -1.91 -4.33 52.40
C SER A 265 -0.79 -5.36 52.27
#